data_AF-A0A519ZNW0-F1
#
_entry.id   AF-A0A519ZNW0-F1
#
_cell.length_a   1.000
_cell.length_b   1.000
_cell.length_c   1.000
_cell.angle_alpha   90.00
_cell.angle_beta   90.00
_cell.angle_gamma   90.00
#
_symmetry.space_group_name_H-M   'P 1'
#
loop_
_entity.id
_entity.type
_entity.pdbx_description
1 polymer ?
#
loop_
_entity_poly.entity_id
_entity_poly.type
_entity_poly.pdbx_seq_one_letter_code
_entity_poly.pdbx_strand_id
1 'polypeptide(L)'
;MKNLKARGLALAAAALLAACGGGGSDTDPRSTISSVRVFGDSLADVGTFSNVKATVQGADSLIYPERVAKLYGQTLCRHFVATGATTFVNNPTPGCTGYAVGGGRINPTNAPNTPLSIRTQLQTIGATTTYTDKDLLVIDGGGNDAADLIGAYLRAPSDSAAAYSGLLGTLIGAGEL
;
A
#
# COMPACT_ATOMS: atom_id res chain seq x y z
N MET A 1 -58.20 -2.17 -6.86
CA MET A 1 -57.26 -2.13 -8.02
C MET A 1 -56.06 -1.20 -7.85
N LYS A 2 -56.20 0.01 -7.28
CA LYS A 2 -55.05 0.94 -7.04
C LYS A 2 -53.95 0.36 -6.13
N ASN A 3 -54.33 -0.39 -5.11
CA ASN A 3 -53.39 -0.95 -4.12
C ASN A 3 -52.54 -2.13 -4.66
N LEU A 4 -53.03 -2.86 -5.68
CA LEU A 4 -52.24 -3.92 -6.33
C LEU A 4 -51.13 -3.33 -7.23
N LYS A 5 -51.42 -2.21 -7.91
CA LYS A 5 -50.44 -1.51 -8.76
C LYS A 5 -49.29 -0.92 -7.95
N ALA A 6 -49.60 -0.31 -6.81
CA ALA A 6 -48.59 0.25 -5.90
C ALA A 6 -47.69 -0.84 -5.26
N ARG A 7 -48.27 -1.98 -4.88
CA ARG A 7 -47.51 -3.13 -4.32
C ARG A 7 -46.63 -3.81 -5.36
N GLY A 8 -47.11 -3.94 -6.61
CA GLY A 8 -46.31 -4.49 -7.70
C GLY A 8 -45.10 -3.61 -8.04
N LEU A 9 -45.27 -2.28 -8.01
CA LEU A 9 -44.19 -1.34 -8.30
C LEU A 9 -43.10 -1.35 -7.21
N ALA A 10 -43.49 -1.48 -5.93
CA ALA A 10 -42.54 -1.58 -4.82
C ALA A 10 -41.71 -2.88 -4.88
N LEU A 11 -42.34 -4.00 -5.27
CA LEU A 11 -41.63 -5.29 -5.42
C LEU A 11 -40.64 -5.27 -6.58
N ALA A 12 -41.01 -4.63 -7.70
CA ALA A 12 -40.13 -4.44 -8.85
C ALA A 12 -38.93 -3.53 -8.52
N ALA A 13 -39.16 -2.46 -7.76
CA ALA A 13 -38.08 -1.58 -7.29
C ALA A 13 -37.11 -2.34 -6.36
N ALA A 14 -37.60 -3.11 -5.39
CA ALA A 14 -36.74 -3.90 -4.51
C ALA A 14 -35.90 -4.94 -5.27
N ALA A 15 -36.46 -5.58 -6.31
CA ALA A 15 -35.72 -6.50 -7.17
C ALA A 15 -34.65 -5.80 -8.02
N LEU A 16 -34.92 -4.59 -8.52
CA LEU A 16 -33.95 -3.78 -9.26
C LEU A 16 -32.81 -3.26 -8.38
N LEU A 17 -33.10 -2.88 -7.12
CA LEU A 17 -32.04 -2.51 -6.17
C LEU A 17 -31.17 -3.70 -5.75
N ALA A 18 -31.74 -4.90 -5.62
CA ALA A 18 -30.96 -6.12 -5.36
C ALA A 18 -30.06 -6.51 -6.55
N ALA A 19 -30.52 -6.26 -7.78
CA ALA A 19 -29.73 -6.50 -9.00
C ALA A 19 -28.66 -5.42 -9.27
N CYS A 20 -28.84 -4.21 -8.75
CA CYS A 20 -27.84 -3.13 -8.81
C CYS A 20 -26.85 -3.17 -7.62
N GLY A 21 -27.08 -4.04 -6.65
CA GLY A 21 -26.18 -4.29 -5.52
C GLY A 21 -24.93 -5.10 -5.90
N GLY A 22 -24.26 -4.75 -7.00
CA GLY A 22 -22.83 -5.02 -7.30
C GLY A 22 -22.23 -6.42 -7.12
N GLY A 23 -23.02 -7.44 -6.80
CA GLY A 23 -22.57 -8.80 -6.55
C GLY A 23 -22.68 -9.64 -7.81
N GLY A 24 -21.95 -9.27 -8.86
CA GLY A 24 -21.66 -10.24 -9.93
C GLY A 24 -21.00 -11.44 -9.26
N SER A 25 -21.54 -12.64 -9.45
CA SER A 25 -20.82 -13.84 -9.05
C SER A 25 -19.54 -13.86 -9.87
N ASP A 26 -18.41 -13.64 -9.22
CA ASP A 26 -17.09 -13.85 -9.81
C ASP A 26 -16.96 -15.35 -10.04
N THR A 27 -17.42 -15.82 -11.20
CA THR A 27 -17.41 -17.23 -11.58
C THR A 27 -16.06 -17.67 -12.11
N ASP A 28 -15.15 -16.72 -12.33
CA ASP A 28 -13.80 -17.02 -12.76
C ASP A 28 -13.06 -17.77 -11.65
N PRO A 29 -12.36 -18.87 -11.98
CA PRO A 29 -11.52 -19.54 -11.01
C PRO A 29 -10.51 -18.55 -10.44
N ARG A 30 -10.46 -18.46 -9.11
CA ARG A 30 -9.51 -17.62 -8.40
C ARG A 30 -8.10 -17.84 -8.94
N SER A 31 -7.43 -16.76 -9.33
CA SER A 31 -6.04 -16.81 -9.81
C SER A 31 -5.17 -17.58 -8.82
N THR A 32 -4.42 -18.57 -9.34
CA THR A 32 -3.40 -19.26 -8.57
C THR A 32 -2.25 -18.30 -8.33
N ILE A 33 -2.07 -17.83 -7.10
CA ILE A 33 -0.96 -16.96 -6.70
C ILE A 33 -0.03 -17.78 -5.82
N SER A 34 1.26 -17.82 -6.18
CA SER A 34 2.29 -18.54 -5.43
C SER A 34 3.27 -17.61 -4.73
N SER A 35 3.17 -16.29 -4.94
CA SER A 35 3.97 -15.30 -4.22
C SER A 35 3.15 -14.04 -3.98
N VAL A 36 3.18 -13.55 -2.73
CA VAL A 36 2.65 -12.23 -2.37
C VAL A 36 3.84 -11.36 -1.98
N ARG A 37 4.01 -10.23 -2.68
CA ARG A 37 5.11 -9.29 -2.49
C ARG A 37 4.55 -7.95 -2.05
N VAL A 38 5.04 -7.46 -0.93
CA VAL A 38 4.45 -6.31 -0.24
C VAL A 38 5.43 -5.15 -0.27
N PHE A 39 5.00 -4.00 -0.74
CA PHE A 39 5.77 -2.77 -0.83
C PHE A 39 4.96 -1.65 -0.20
N GLY A 40 5.63 -0.62 0.28
CA GLY A 40 4.94 0.52 0.83
C GLY A 40 5.52 1.11 2.08
N ASP A 41 4.60 1.63 2.90
CA ASP A 41 4.89 2.30 4.15
C ASP A 41 4.45 1.50 5.39
N SER A 42 4.26 2.21 6.51
CA SER A 42 3.82 1.69 7.80
C SER A 42 2.57 0.83 7.76
N LEU A 43 1.58 1.12 6.90
CA LEU A 43 0.35 0.33 6.87
C LEU A 43 0.57 -1.08 6.30
N ALA A 44 1.63 -1.24 5.49
CA ALA A 44 2.02 -2.50 4.86
C ALA A 44 3.27 -3.14 5.50
N ASP A 45 3.96 -2.44 6.39
CA ASP A 45 5.19 -2.92 7.03
C ASP A 45 4.90 -4.08 8.01
N VAL A 46 5.42 -5.26 7.67
CA VAL A 46 5.28 -6.50 8.44
C VAL A 46 6.33 -6.65 9.55
N GLY A 47 7.06 -5.58 9.88
CA GLY A 47 7.88 -5.53 11.09
C GLY A 47 9.33 -5.11 10.91
N THR A 48 9.65 -4.28 9.91
CA THR A 48 11.02 -3.82 9.58
C THR A 48 11.79 -3.33 10.81
N PHE A 49 11.10 -2.66 11.73
CA PHE A 49 11.64 -2.11 12.97
C PHE A 49 11.40 -3.07 14.14
N SER A 50 12.31 -4.03 14.35
CA SER A 50 12.25 -4.97 15.49
C SER A 50 10.93 -5.75 15.61
N ASN A 51 10.37 -6.17 14.46
CA ASN A 51 9.08 -6.87 14.35
C ASN A 51 7.86 -6.05 14.82
N VAL A 52 7.97 -4.73 14.95
CA VAL A 52 6.86 -3.84 15.30
C VAL A 52 6.03 -3.52 14.05
N LYS A 53 4.71 -3.73 14.14
CA LYS A 53 3.72 -3.39 13.10
C LYS A 53 2.89 -2.19 13.53
N ALA A 54 2.58 -1.28 12.61
CA ALA A 54 1.72 -0.12 12.88
C ALA A 54 0.25 -0.53 12.98
N THR A 55 -0.15 -1.07 14.14
CA THR A 55 -1.51 -1.57 14.38
C THR A 55 -1.96 -1.34 15.82
N VAL A 56 -3.25 -1.06 15.98
CA VAL A 56 -3.92 -0.96 17.29
C VAL A 56 -4.46 -2.32 17.77
N GLN A 57 -4.36 -3.37 16.95
CA GLN A 57 -4.94 -4.68 17.24
C GLN A 57 -4.00 -5.61 18.06
N GLY A 58 -2.87 -5.09 18.53
CA GLY A 58 -1.83 -5.86 19.23
C GLY A 58 -0.79 -6.50 18.29
N ALA A 59 0.33 -6.94 18.85
CA ALA A 59 1.50 -7.42 18.10
C ALA A 59 1.23 -8.70 17.28
N ASP A 60 0.40 -9.60 17.82
CA ASP A 60 0.10 -10.90 17.21
C ASP A 60 -0.99 -10.81 16.12
N SER A 61 -1.63 -9.65 15.97
CA SER A 61 -2.69 -9.46 14.99
C SER A 61 -2.15 -9.33 13.57
N LEU A 62 -2.85 -9.95 12.62
CA LEU A 62 -2.55 -9.79 11.20
C LEU A 62 -2.96 -8.41 10.71
N ILE A 63 -2.01 -7.68 10.11
CA ILE A 63 -2.29 -6.47 9.30
C ILE A 63 -2.77 -6.87 7.90
N TYR A 64 -3.30 -5.91 7.15
CA TYR A 64 -3.96 -6.20 5.87
C TYR A 64 -3.08 -7.01 4.87
N PRO A 65 -1.76 -6.78 4.69
CA PRO A 65 -0.98 -7.59 3.75
C PRO A 65 -0.83 -9.04 4.22
N GLU A 66 -0.70 -9.28 5.53
CA GLU A 66 -0.62 -10.63 6.09
C GLU A 66 -1.96 -11.37 5.89
N ARG A 67 -3.09 -10.65 5.99
CA ARG A 67 -4.42 -11.22 5.67
C ARG A 67 -4.53 -11.57 4.20
N VAL A 68 -4.09 -10.69 3.29
CA VAL A 68 -4.07 -10.97 1.84
C VAL A 68 -3.20 -12.18 1.54
N ALA A 69 -1.98 -12.24 2.07
CA ALA A 69 -1.07 -13.38 1.91
C ALA A 69 -1.71 -14.69 2.39
N LYS A 70 -2.33 -14.67 3.57
CA LYS A 70 -3.03 -15.84 4.14
C LYS A 70 -4.13 -16.36 3.23
N LEU A 71 -4.85 -15.50 2.51
CA LEU A 71 -5.90 -15.94 1.58
C LEU A 71 -5.35 -16.78 0.41
N TYR A 72 -4.07 -16.65 0.08
CA TYR A 72 -3.38 -17.44 -0.95
C TYR A 72 -2.43 -18.50 -0.36
N GLY A 73 -2.57 -18.83 0.93
CA GLY A 73 -1.71 -19.81 1.60
C GLY A 73 -0.27 -19.36 1.76
N GLN A 74 0.01 -18.07 1.65
CA GLN A 74 1.35 -17.48 1.79
C GLN A 74 1.55 -16.89 3.19
N THR A 75 2.81 -16.83 3.61
CA THR A 75 3.25 -16.12 4.82
C THR A 75 4.21 -15.01 4.44
N LEU A 76 4.25 -13.94 5.23
CA LEU A 76 5.16 -12.82 5.00
C LEU A 76 6.23 -12.77 6.08
N CYS A 77 7.42 -12.32 5.68
CA CYS A 77 8.45 -11.82 6.58
C CYS A 77 9.10 -10.60 5.97
N ARG A 78 9.63 -9.71 6.82
CA ARG A 78 10.32 -8.49 6.41
C ARG A 78 11.58 -8.82 5.62
N HIS A 79 11.73 -8.19 4.46
CA HIS A 79 12.93 -8.26 3.65
C HIS A 79 14.02 -7.35 4.21
N PHE A 80 13.65 -6.16 4.70
CA PHE A 80 14.57 -5.22 5.31
C PHE A 80 14.56 -5.33 6.84
N VAL A 81 15.71 -5.06 7.45
CA VAL A 81 15.92 -4.95 8.90
C VAL A 81 16.47 -3.57 9.18
N ALA A 82 15.76 -2.77 9.96
CA ALA A 82 16.28 -1.48 10.39
C ALA A 82 17.46 -1.67 11.36
N THR A 83 18.57 -1.00 11.09
CA THR A 83 19.74 -0.87 12.00
C THR A 83 19.83 0.52 12.63
N GLY A 84 18.96 1.43 12.21
CA GLY A 84 18.83 2.80 12.67
C GLY A 84 17.57 3.43 12.06
N ALA A 85 17.38 4.74 12.25
CA ALA A 85 16.19 5.44 11.77
C ALA A 85 16.05 5.42 10.23
N THR A 86 17.18 5.46 9.51
CA THR A 86 17.22 5.51 8.04
C THR A 86 18.24 4.53 7.44
N THR A 87 18.73 3.58 8.24
CA THR A 87 19.74 2.59 7.81
C THR A 87 19.16 1.19 7.92
N PHE A 88 19.42 0.37 6.91
CA PHE A 88 18.80 -0.94 6.75
C PHE A 88 19.81 -1.96 6.23
N VAL A 89 19.60 -3.21 6.62
CA VAL A 89 20.27 -4.37 6.04
C VAL A 89 19.22 -5.36 5.54
N ASN A 90 19.60 -6.25 4.63
CA ASN A 90 18.70 -7.32 4.20
C ASN A 90 18.57 -8.37 5.30
N ASN A 91 17.37 -8.91 5.46
CA ASN A 91 17.12 -10.05 6.31
C ASN A 91 17.88 -11.26 5.75
N PRO A 92 18.73 -11.92 6.55
CA PRO A 92 19.46 -13.11 6.08
C PRO A 92 18.52 -14.30 5.80
N THR A 93 17.29 -14.29 6.31
CA THR A 93 16.30 -15.33 6.01
C THR A 93 15.87 -15.23 4.53
N PRO A 94 16.09 -16.29 3.72
CA PRO A 94 15.70 -16.27 2.32
C PRO A 94 14.18 -16.29 2.15
N GLY A 95 13.69 -15.75 1.03
CA GLY A 95 12.28 -15.79 0.66
C GLY A 95 11.39 -14.76 1.35
N CYS A 96 11.94 -13.82 2.13
CA CYS A 96 11.14 -12.73 2.69
C CYS A 96 10.69 -11.74 1.62
N THR A 97 9.38 -11.63 1.44
CA THR A 97 8.72 -10.81 0.41
C THR A 97 8.02 -9.56 0.95
N GLY A 98 8.17 -9.24 2.24
CA GLY A 98 7.72 -7.99 2.84
C GLY A 98 8.75 -6.89 2.69
N TYR A 99 8.72 -6.15 1.57
CA TYR A 99 9.62 -5.04 1.26
C TYR A 99 9.15 -3.69 1.80
N ALA A 100 7.89 -3.57 2.23
CA ALA A 100 7.36 -2.36 2.84
C ALA A 100 8.15 -1.96 4.10
N VAL A 101 8.37 -0.65 4.27
CA VAL A 101 9.14 -0.08 5.37
C VAL A 101 8.37 1.09 5.95
N GLY A 102 8.13 1.09 7.26
CA GLY A 102 7.53 2.20 7.99
C GLY A 102 8.20 3.55 7.65
N GLY A 103 7.39 4.54 7.27
CA GLY A 103 7.89 5.84 6.79
C GLY A 103 8.25 5.87 5.29
N GLY A 104 7.94 4.81 4.54
CA GLY A 104 8.12 4.76 3.09
C GLY A 104 7.42 5.90 2.35
N ARG A 105 8.06 6.43 1.31
CA ARG A 105 7.58 7.51 0.44
C ARG A 105 7.69 7.13 -1.02
N ILE A 106 6.82 7.70 -1.85
CA ILE A 106 6.88 7.56 -3.31
C ILE A 106 7.95 8.51 -3.87
N ASN A 107 7.94 9.77 -3.42
CA ASN A 107 8.83 10.85 -3.83
C ASN A 107 9.66 11.39 -2.64
N PRO A 108 10.54 10.56 -2.03
CA PRO A 108 11.37 11.00 -0.93
C PRO A 108 12.36 12.09 -1.37
N THR A 109 12.40 13.21 -0.63
CA THR A 109 13.44 14.24 -0.77
C THR A 109 14.69 13.95 0.07
N ASN A 110 14.55 13.14 1.11
CA ASN A 110 15.63 12.65 1.95
C ASN A 110 15.79 11.13 1.78
N ALA A 111 17.04 10.66 1.78
CA ALA A 111 17.40 9.24 1.64
C ALA A 111 16.72 8.50 0.46
N PRO A 112 16.66 9.08 -0.77
CA PRO A 112 15.86 8.56 -1.88
C PRO A 112 16.32 7.21 -2.44
N ASN A 113 17.53 6.77 -2.09
CA ASN A 113 18.14 5.51 -2.52
C ASN A 113 18.11 4.45 -1.41
N THR A 114 17.35 4.65 -0.34
CA THR A 114 17.21 3.70 0.77
C THR A 114 15.87 2.99 0.72
N PRO A 115 15.64 1.92 1.50
CA PRO A 115 14.32 1.28 1.62
C PRO A 115 13.17 2.20 2.06
N LEU A 116 13.42 3.43 2.51
CA LEU A 116 12.38 4.45 2.71
C LEU A 116 11.80 4.98 1.38
N SER A 117 12.41 4.66 0.25
CA SER A 117 11.88 4.92 -1.09
C SER A 117 11.13 3.69 -1.59
N ILE A 118 9.82 3.82 -1.84
CA ILE A 118 9.01 2.73 -2.41
C ILE A 118 9.57 2.33 -3.79
N ARG A 119 10.15 3.28 -4.53
CA ARG A 119 10.89 2.98 -5.76
C ARG A 119 12.07 2.04 -5.51
N THR A 120 12.88 2.30 -4.48
CA THR A 120 14.00 1.42 -4.11
C THR A 120 13.51 0.04 -3.64
N GLN A 121 12.39 -0.03 -2.92
CA GLN A 121 11.79 -1.32 -2.53
C GLN A 121 11.44 -2.16 -3.79
N LEU A 122 10.78 -1.55 -4.78
CA LEU A 122 10.43 -2.20 -6.05
C LEU A 122 11.66 -2.56 -6.90
N GLN A 123 12.66 -1.69 -6.95
CA GLN A 123 13.91 -1.94 -7.66
C GLN A 123 14.71 -3.09 -7.04
N THR A 124 14.69 -3.21 -5.72
CA THR A 124 15.43 -4.27 -4.99
C THR A 124 14.98 -5.66 -5.44
N ILE A 125 13.67 -5.89 -5.52
CA ILE A 125 13.16 -7.16 -6.03
C ILE A 125 13.32 -7.28 -7.56
N GLY A 126 13.10 -6.20 -8.31
CA GLY A 126 13.25 -6.22 -9.77
C GLY A 126 14.66 -6.54 -10.24
N ALA A 127 15.68 -6.26 -9.41
CA ALA A 127 17.06 -6.64 -9.66
C ALA A 127 17.35 -8.13 -9.46
N THR A 128 16.47 -8.88 -8.79
CA THR A 128 16.71 -10.27 -8.38
C THR A 128 15.63 -11.24 -8.83
N THR A 129 14.55 -10.77 -9.47
CA THR A 129 13.40 -11.59 -9.87
C THR A 129 12.72 -11.02 -11.10
N THR A 130 12.21 -11.91 -11.95
CA THR A 130 11.25 -11.58 -13.01
C THR A 130 9.84 -11.86 -12.49
N TYR A 131 8.94 -10.88 -12.60
CA TYR A 131 7.54 -11.07 -12.22
C TYR A 131 6.82 -12.03 -13.20
N THR A 132 5.89 -12.79 -12.65
CA THR A 132 5.06 -13.78 -13.35
C THR A 132 3.58 -13.50 -13.11
N ASP A 133 2.70 -14.21 -13.82
CA ASP A 133 1.26 -14.20 -13.58
C ASP A 133 0.84 -14.80 -12.22
N LYS A 134 1.80 -15.38 -11.47
CA LYS A 134 1.61 -15.96 -10.13
C LYS A 134 2.07 -15.04 -9.00
N ASP A 135 2.59 -13.86 -9.32
CA ASP A 135 3.00 -12.84 -8.35
C ASP A 135 1.85 -11.84 -8.10
N LEU A 136 1.44 -11.72 -6.84
CA LEU A 136 0.55 -10.64 -6.40
C LEU A 136 1.36 -9.56 -5.71
N LEU A 137 1.37 -8.37 -6.30
CA LEU A 137 2.00 -7.18 -5.72
C LEU A 137 0.95 -6.44 -4.89
N VAL A 138 1.25 -6.22 -3.61
CA VAL A 138 0.45 -5.44 -2.68
C VAL A 138 1.24 -4.18 -2.36
N ILE A 139 0.74 -3.02 -2.77
CA ILE A 139 1.46 -1.75 -2.64
C ILE A 139 0.56 -0.75 -1.92
N ASP A 140 1.09 -0.11 -0.89
CA ASP A 140 0.42 0.98 -0.17
C ASP A 140 1.41 2.11 0.14
N GLY A 141 1.05 3.34 -0.18
CA GLY A 141 1.92 4.49 0.04
C GLY A 141 1.28 5.81 -0.33
N GLY A 142 1.99 6.89 -0.04
CA GLY A 142 1.56 8.27 -0.30
C GLY A 142 1.10 9.02 0.96
N GLY A 143 0.79 8.32 2.06
CA GLY A 143 0.45 8.98 3.33
C GLY A 143 1.61 9.83 3.87
N ASN A 144 2.83 9.30 3.79
CA ASN A 144 4.04 10.05 4.18
C ASN A 144 4.37 11.20 3.22
N ASP A 145 4.14 11.03 1.91
CA ASP A 145 4.30 12.09 0.91
C ASP A 145 3.32 13.25 1.17
N ALA A 146 2.05 12.94 1.49
CA ALA A 146 1.05 13.93 1.87
C ALA A 146 1.44 14.65 3.16
N ALA A 147 1.95 13.92 4.17
CA ALA A 147 2.44 14.51 5.41
C ALA A 147 3.62 15.47 5.17
N ASP A 148 4.57 15.09 4.30
CA ASP A 148 5.68 15.95 3.91
C ASP A 148 5.20 17.22 3.21
N LEU A 149 4.24 17.10 2.27
CA LEU A 149 3.67 18.22 1.53
C LEU A 149 2.93 19.20 2.45
N ILE A 150 2.05 18.68 3.32
CA ILE A 150 1.32 19.49 4.32
C ILE A 150 2.31 20.15 5.28
N GLY A 151 3.30 19.39 5.77
CA GLY A 151 4.34 19.92 6.65
C GLY A 151 5.14 21.04 5.99
N ALA A 152 5.46 20.91 4.70
CA ALA A 152 6.15 21.95 3.93
C ALA A 152 5.27 23.19 3.70
N TYR A 153 3.99 23.00 3.40
CA TYR A 153 3.02 24.10 3.29
C TYR A 153 2.94 24.91 4.59
N LEU A 154 2.83 24.22 5.74
CA LEU A 154 2.77 24.89 7.06
C LEU A 154 4.08 25.64 7.40
N ARG A 155 5.22 25.24 6.83
CA ARG A 155 6.51 25.93 6.98
C ARG A 155 6.70 27.11 6.02
N ALA A 156 5.82 27.28 5.03
CA ALA A 156 5.96 28.32 4.00
C ALA A 156 6.24 29.73 4.55
N PRO A 157 5.60 30.20 5.64
CA PRO A 157 5.91 31.52 6.21
C PRO A 157 7.35 31.66 6.76
N SER A 158 7.99 30.54 7.12
CA SER A 158 9.32 30.50 7.72
C SER A 158 10.46 30.28 6.73
N ASP A 159 10.18 29.68 5.57
CA ASP A 159 11.18 29.34 4.54
C ASP A 159 10.87 29.94 3.17
N SER A 160 9.94 30.90 3.11
CA SER A 160 9.45 31.52 1.86
C SER A 160 8.94 30.48 0.86
N ALA A 161 8.25 29.45 1.36
CA ALA A 161 7.69 28.33 0.60
C ALA A 161 8.74 27.51 -0.19
N ALA A 162 10.02 27.56 0.19
CA ALA A 162 11.09 26.85 -0.50
C ALA A 162 10.88 25.32 -0.48
N ALA A 163 10.61 24.74 0.70
CA ALA A 163 10.37 23.29 0.81
C ALA A 163 9.08 22.87 0.10
N TYR A 164 8.04 23.70 0.15
CA TYR A 164 6.75 23.42 -0.49
C TYR A 164 6.88 23.41 -2.01
N SER A 165 7.49 24.45 -2.59
CA SER A 165 7.75 24.54 -4.03
C SER A 165 8.65 23.41 -4.52
N GLY A 166 9.66 23.04 -3.74
CA GLY A 166 10.54 21.91 -4.04
C GLY A 166 9.79 20.58 -4.13
N LEU A 167 8.90 20.28 -3.16
CA LEU A 167 8.07 19.08 -3.18
C LEU A 167 7.05 19.11 -4.32
N LEU A 168 6.39 20.24 -4.56
CA LEU A 168 5.41 20.38 -5.63
C LEU A 168 6.03 20.07 -7.01
N GLY A 169 7.27 20.52 -7.24
CA GLY A 169 8.03 20.19 -8.46
C GLY A 169 8.38 18.72 -8.63
N THR A 170 8.24 17.87 -7.60
CA THR A 170 8.39 16.41 -7.73
C THR A 170 7.08 15.71 -8.12
N LEU A 171 5.94 16.36 -7.92
CA LEU A 171 4.59 15.81 -8.13
C LEU A 171 4.01 16.21 -9.49
N ILE A 172 4.34 17.41 -9.95
CA ILE A 172 3.85 17.99 -11.19
C ILE A 172 4.91 17.78 -12.28
N GLY A 173 4.51 17.26 -13.44
CA GLY A 173 5.43 17.01 -14.56
C GLY A 173 6.14 18.31 -14.98
N ALA A 174 7.39 18.19 -15.45
CA ALA A 174 8.13 19.35 -15.95
C ALA A 174 7.36 19.98 -17.14
N GLY A 175 6.71 21.12 -16.90
CA GLY A 175 5.87 21.83 -17.87
C GLY A 175 4.49 22.28 -17.35
N GLU A 176 4.11 21.89 -16.14
CA GLU A 176 2.80 22.22 -15.52
C GLU A 176 2.92 23.17 -14.31
N LEU A 177 4.09 23.81 -14.11
CA LEU A 177 4.34 24.87 -13.12
C LEU A 177 4.37 26.25 -13.76
#